data_AF-A0A4P5WTW2-F1
#
_entry.id   AF-A0A4P5WTW2-F1
#
_cell.length_a   1.000
_cell.length_b   1.000
_cell.length_c   1.000
_cell.angle_alpha   90.00
_cell.angle_beta   90.00
_cell.angle_gamma   90.00
#
_symmetry.space_group_name_H-M   'P 1'
#
loop_
_entity.id
_entity.type
_entity.pdbx_description
1 polymer ?
#
loop_
_entity_poly.entity_id
_entity_poly.type
_entity_poly.pdbx_seq_one_letter_code
_entity_poly.pdbx_strand_id
1 'polypeptide(L)'
;MTRSLEEFSEILQHEAPLAPLTWLRVGGPAQYLLTPRSESELLEVLQTCRTHGIPVHILGSGSNLLVRDAGVRGAVVRVTEPVLAEITIEETQVTAGSGTLLSRLVTEAARAGLGGVEHLVGIPGTVGGAVVGNSGGRQGDIGQLVQSIRVLDQDGKVAVRRGDELSFAYRRSGIQDLLVLSVTLQLQRDDSEELTRRMRKNWIMKRSTQPLADQSAGCIFRNPRGLSAGALIEQSGLKNAAVGKARVSERHANFIVTEPGAVATDVEQLIERIRTTVAQKYSIDLDLEIRVW
;
A
#
# COMPACT_ATOMS: atom_id res chain seq x y z
N MET A 1 -32.80 11.01 -11.94
CA MET A 1 -31.70 11.35 -12.88
C MET A 1 -30.46 10.68 -12.37
N THR A 2 -29.80 9.88 -13.20
CA THR A 2 -28.53 9.22 -12.87
C THR A 2 -27.42 10.26 -12.91
N ARG A 3 -26.69 10.46 -11.81
CA ARG A 3 -25.62 11.46 -11.75
C ARG A 3 -24.50 11.10 -12.73
N SER A 4 -24.02 12.05 -13.53
CA SER A 4 -22.82 11.84 -14.36
C SER A 4 -21.55 12.00 -13.53
N LEU A 5 -20.44 11.36 -13.93
CA LEU A 5 -19.13 11.67 -13.32
C LEU A 5 -18.74 13.14 -13.50
N GLU A 6 -19.21 13.79 -14.56
CA GLU A 6 -18.96 15.20 -14.86
C GLU A 6 -19.52 16.15 -13.78
N GLU A 7 -20.47 15.68 -12.96
CA GLU A 7 -20.99 16.46 -11.82
C GLU A 7 -19.93 16.64 -10.71
N PHE A 8 -18.86 15.84 -10.72
CA PHE A 8 -17.74 15.94 -9.79
C PHE A 8 -16.57 16.76 -10.37
N SER A 9 -16.83 17.72 -11.26
CA SER A 9 -15.81 18.48 -12.00
C SER A 9 -14.72 19.15 -11.14
N GLU A 10 -15.02 19.50 -9.88
CA GLU A 10 -14.04 20.07 -8.94
C GLU A 10 -12.98 19.05 -8.45
N ILE A 11 -13.29 17.76 -8.49
CA ILE A 11 -12.44 16.68 -7.97
C ILE A 11 -12.08 15.64 -9.04
N LEU A 12 -12.59 15.81 -10.26
CA LEU A 12 -12.37 14.95 -11.43
C LEU A 12 -11.28 15.52 -12.32
N GLN A 13 -10.36 14.67 -12.73
CA GLN A 13 -9.36 14.98 -13.76
C GLN A 13 -9.36 13.87 -14.83
N HIS A 14 -9.43 14.27 -16.09
CA HIS A 14 -9.30 13.35 -17.23
C HIS A 14 -7.83 13.16 -17.59
N GLU A 15 -7.48 11.94 -17.98
CA GLU A 15 -6.12 11.58 -18.41
C GLU A 15 -5.02 12.03 -17.43
N ALA A 16 -5.32 11.99 -16.13
CA ALA A 16 -4.42 12.49 -15.10
C ALA A 16 -3.22 11.55 -14.93
N PRO A 17 -1.97 12.06 -14.91
CA PRO A 17 -0.79 11.22 -14.78
C PRO A 17 -0.74 10.53 -13.42
N LEU A 18 -0.55 9.20 -13.40
CA LEU A 18 -0.45 8.43 -12.15
C LEU A 18 0.97 8.32 -11.61
N ALA A 19 2.00 8.48 -12.44
CA ALA A 19 3.40 8.44 -11.99
C ALA A 19 3.69 9.34 -10.77
N PRO A 20 3.22 10.60 -10.69
CA PRO A 20 3.43 11.42 -9.49
C PRO A 20 2.73 10.90 -8.22
N LEU A 21 1.78 9.99 -8.36
CA LEU A 21 0.98 9.42 -7.27
C LEU A 21 1.43 8.03 -6.84
N THR A 22 2.44 7.44 -7.50
CA THR A 22 3.05 6.16 -7.13
C THR A 22 4.44 6.35 -6.55
N TRP A 23 4.85 5.44 -5.67
CA TRP A 23 6.20 5.47 -5.08
C TRP A 23 7.28 5.10 -6.07
N LEU A 24 7.00 4.29 -7.11
CA LEU A 24 7.97 4.02 -8.17
C LEU A 24 8.07 5.18 -9.17
N ARG A 25 7.24 6.23 -9.05
CA ARG A 25 7.26 7.40 -9.93
C ARG A 25 7.14 7.06 -11.42
N VAL A 26 6.44 5.97 -11.73
CA VAL A 26 6.19 5.48 -13.10
C VAL A 26 4.70 5.19 -13.30
N GLY A 27 4.29 5.19 -14.55
CA GLY A 27 2.97 4.78 -15.02
C GLY A 27 2.21 5.84 -15.81
N GLY A 28 1.34 5.35 -16.68
CA GLY A 28 0.52 6.15 -17.58
C GLY A 28 -0.65 6.86 -16.88
N PRO A 29 -1.53 7.50 -17.66
CA PRO A 29 -2.63 8.28 -17.11
C PRO A 29 -3.79 7.41 -16.61
N ALA A 30 -4.54 7.88 -15.62
CA ALA A 30 -5.87 7.38 -15.34
C ALA A 30 -6.87 7.99 -16.33
N GLN A 31 -7.80 7.20 -16.87
CA GLN A 31 -8.89 7.74 -17.68
C GLN A 31 -9.69 8.80 -16.89
N TYR A 32 -10.03 8.47 -15.64
CA TYR A 32 -10.59 9.41 -14.67
C TYR A 32 -9.83 9.29 -13.35
N LEU A 33 -9.30 10.39 -12.83
CA LEU A 33 -8.80 10.48 -11.47
C LEU A 33 -9.79 11.30 -10.63
N LEU A 34 -10.28 10.71 -9.55
CA LEU A 34 -11.14 11.38 -8.58
C LEU A 34 -10.43 11.51 -7.24
N THR A 35 -10.46 12.70 -6.66
CA THR A 35 -9.90 12.98 -5.33
C THR A 35 -10.98 13.50 -4.37
N PRO A 36 -11.85 12.63 -3.84
CA PRO A 36 -12.91 13.04 -2.92
C PRO A 36 -12.36 13.71 -1.66
N ARG A 37 -13.11 14.66 -1.12
CA ARG A 37 -12.72 15.47 0.05
C ARG A 37 -13.40 15.01 1.33
N SER A 38 -14.48 14.23 1.23
CA SER A 38 -15.21 13.66 2.35
C SER A 38 -15.65 12.22 2.10
N GLU A 39 -16.05 11.49 3.15
CA GLU A 39 -16.65 10.16 3.00
C GLU A 39 -17.94 10.21 2.18
N SER A 40 -18.79 11.22 2.36
CA SER A 40 -20.01 11.37 1.57
C SER A 40 -19.71 11.51 0.08
N GLU A 41 -18.77 12.39 -0.29
CA GLU A 41 -18.36 12.60 -1.68
C GLU A 41 -17.73 11.32 -2.27
N LEU A 42 -16.94 10.60 -1.47
CA LEU A 42 -16.37 9.30 -1.86
C LEU A 42 -17.45 8.26 -2.17
N LEU A 43 -18.45 8.11 -1.29
CA LEU A 43 -19.55 7.16 -1.50
C LEU A 43 -20.39 7.54 -2.73
N GLU A 44 -20.65 8.83 -2.95
CA GLU A 44 -21.38 9.32 -4.13
C GLU A 44 -20.62 9.03 -5.44
N VAL A 45 -19.30 9.24 -5.46
CA VAL A 45 -18.44 8.89 -6.61
C VAL A 45 -18.51 7.39 -6.89
N LEU A 46 -18.32 6.56 -5.88
CA LEU A 46 -18.31 5.10 -6.05
C LEU A 46 -19.68 4.57 -6.52
N GLN A 47 -20.77 5.11 -5.97
CA GLN A 47 -22.12 4.78 -6.42
C GLN A 47 -22.37 5.23 -7.87
N THR A 48 -21.85 6.39 -8.26
CA THR A 48 -21.95 6.91 -9.64
C THR A 48 -21.22 6.01 -10.62
N CYS A 49 -19.97 5.62 -10.31
CA CYS A 49 -19.19 4.68 -11.10
C CYS A 49 -19.92 3.34 -11.26
N ARG A 50 -20.45 2.79 -10.16
CA ARG A 50 -21.21 1.54 -10.18
C ARG A 50 -22.44 1.63 -11.08
N THR A 51 -23.21 2.72 -10.96
CA THR A 51 -24.44 2.90 -11.73
C THR A 51 -24.17 3.00 -13.24
N HIS A 52 -23.01 3.51 -13.63
CA HIS A 52 -22.59 3.63 -15.03
C HIS A 52 -21.70 2.47 -15.51
N GLY A 53 -21.46 1.45 -14.68
CA GLY A 53 -20.59 0.32 -15.02
C GLY A 53 -19.12 0.71 -15.25
N ILE A 54 -18.67 1.80 -14.63
CA ILE A 54 -17.28 2.29 -14.75
C ILE A 54 -16.40 1.49 -13.78
N PRO A 55 -15.36 0.77 -14.26
CA PRO A 55 -14.43 0.06 -13.40
C PRO A 55 -13.74 1.02 -12.42
N VAL A 56 -13.58 0.60 -11.16
CA VAL A 56 -12.98 1.43 -10.10
C VAL A 56 -11.68 0.81 -9.60
N HIS A 57 -10.66 1.64 -9.45
CA HIS A 57 -9.39 1.33 -8.78
C HIS A 57 -9.22 2.25 -7.57
N ILE A 58 -9.07 1.66 -6.37
CA ILE A 58 -8.80 2.44 -5.16
C ILE A 58 -7.29 2.69 -5.04
N LEU A 59 -6.90 3.96 -5.02
CA LEU A 59 -5.52 4.39 -4.86
C LEU A 59 -5.30 4.99 -3.47
N GLY A 60 -4.49 4.33 -2.64
CA GLY A 60 -3.97 4.91 -1.39
C GLY A 60 -2.82 5.89 -1.66
N SER A 61 -1.68 5.64 -1.03
CA SER A 61 -0.45 6.42 -1.29
C SER A 61 0.35 5.96 -2.52
N GLY A 62 -0.10 4.90 -3.21
CA GLY A 62 0.63 4.28 -4.32
C GLY A 62 1.97 3.64 -3.93
N SER A 63 2.17 3.23 -2.67
CA SER A 63 3.45 2.69 -2.18
C SER A 63 3.78 1.26 -2.60
N ASN A 64 2.79 0.51 -3.06
CA ASN A 64 2.91 -0.90 -3.46
C ASN A 64 2.36 -1.14 -4.88
N LEU A 65 2.57 -0.16 -5.79
CA LEU A 65 1.92 -0.13 -7.09
C LEU A 65 2.90 0.14 -8.22
N LEU A 66 2.80 -0.66 -9.28
CA LEU A 66 3.37 -0.43 -10.61
C LEU A 66 2.22 -0.22 -11.59
N VAL A 67 2.05 1.01 -12.07
CA VAL A 67 1.06 1.31 -13.11
C VAL A 67 1.77 1.21 -14.46
N ARG A 68 1.20 0.49 -15.42
CA ARG A 68 1.77 0.36 -16.77
C ARG A 68 1.73 1.68 -17.53
N ASP A 69 2.59 1.81 -18.54
CA ASP A 69 2.70 3.03 -19.36
C ASP A 69 1.42 3.35 -20.14
N ALA A 70 0.61 2.33 -20.45
CA ALA A 70 -0.70 2.49 -21.08
C ALA A 70 -1.75 3.15 -20.15
N GLY A 71 -1.48 3.25 -18.85
CA GLY A 71 -2.38 3.84 -17.88
C GLY A 71 -3.50 2.91 -17.42
N VAL A 72 -4.54 3.50 -16.82
CA VAL A 72 -5.63 2.77 -16.16
C VAL A 72 -6.96 3.21 -16.74
N ARG A 73 -7.74 2.25 -17.25
CA ARG A 73 -9.12 2.48 -17.71
C ARG A 73 -10.08 2.59 -16.52
N GLY A 74 -11.13 3.38 -16.68
CA GLY A 74 -12.11 3.63 -15.64
C GLY A 74 -11.64 4.67 -14.62
N ALA A 75 -12.22 4.61 -13.42
CA ALA A 75 -12.00 5.59 -12.37
C ALA A 75 -10.93 5.13 -11.37
N VAL A 76 -9.87 5.90 -11.23
CA VAL A 76 -8.94 5.82 -10.11
C VAL A 76 -9.43 6.78 -9.03
N VAL A 77 -9.85 6.24 -7.88
CA VAL A 77 -10.37 7.01 -6.75
C VAL A 77 -9.31 7.06 -5.66
N ARG A 78 -8.80 8.26 -5.38
CA ARG A 78 -7.72 8.47 -4.42
C ARG A 78 -8.29 8.56 -3.00
N VAL A 79 -7.89 7.63 -2.13
CA VAL A 79 -8.31 7.54 -0.73
C VAL A 79 -7.07 7.67 0.17
N THR A 80 -6.79 8.91 0.55
CA THR A 80 -5.71 9.30 1.47
C THR A 80 -6.15 10.54 2.24
N GLU A 81 -5.41 10.91 3.30
CA GLU A 81 -5.69 12.13 4.06
C GLU A 81 -5.89 13.37 3.17
N PRO A 82 -6.91 14.20 3.44
CA PRO A 82 -7.78 14.20 4.64
C PRO A 82 -8.98 13.25 4.57
N VAL A 83 -9.27 12.60 3.44
CA VAL A 83 -10.43 11.69 3.33
C VAL A 83 -10.19 10.44 4.18
N LEU A 84 -11.20 10.02 4.95
CA LEU A 84 -11.11 8.86 5.84
C LEU A 84 -9.83 8.88 6.71
N ALA A 85 -9.52 10.04 7.29
CA ALA A 85 -8.29 10.28 8.06
C ALA A 85 -8.51 10.41 9.57
N GLU A 86 -9.71 10.09 10.05
CA GLU A 86 -10.06 10.15 11.47
C GLU A 86 -9.39 9.00 12.24
N ILE A 87 -8.97 9.29 13.47
CA ILE A 87 -8.45 8.30 14.42
C ILE A 87 -9.16 8.54 15.74
N THR A 88 -9.81 7.52 16.28
CA THR A 88 -10.38 7.51 17.63
C THR A 88 -9.67 6.44 18.47
N ILE A 89 -9.44 6.76 19.73
CA ILE A 89 -8.76 5.88 20.69
C ILE A 89 -9.67 5.76 21.91
N GLU A 90 -10.08 4.53 22.20
CA GLU A 90 -10.93 4.18 23.35
C GLU A 90 -10.24 3.05 24.11
N GLU A 91 -9.68 3.36 25.28
CA GLU A 91 -8.89 2.42 26.07
C GLU A 91 -7.72 1.80 25.30
N THR A 92 -7.89 0.57 24.79
CA THR A 92 -6.90 -0.20 24.03
C THR A 92 -7.33 -0.43 22.58
N GLN A 93 -8.47 0.13 22.19
CA GLN A 93 -9.04 0.02 20.87
C GLN A 93 -8.73 1.29 20.08
N VAL A 94 -8.17 1.12 18.89
CA VAL A 94 -7.88 2.24 17.98
C VAL A 94 -8.67 2.03 16.70
N THR A 95 -9.59 2.96 16.40
CA THR A 95 -10.28 2.99 15.11
C THR A 95 -9.66 4.05 14.23
N ALA A 96 -9.18 3.66 13.05
CA ALA A 96 -8.59 4.57 12.08
C ALA A 96 -9.29 4.44 10.73
N GLY A 97 -9.60 5.58 10.11
CA GLY A 97 -10.05 5.62 8.73
C GLY A 97 -8.99 5.06 7.77
N SER A 98 -9.42 4.49 6.65
CA SER A 98 -8.54 3.80 5.72
C SER A 98 -7.59 4.71 4.94
N GLY A 99 -7.92 6.00 4.84
CA GLY A 99 -7.08 7.03 4.23
C GLY A 99 -6.00 7.59 5.15
N THR A 100 -6.07 7.31 6.45
CA THR A 100 -5.04 7.68 7.44
C THR A 100 -3.68 7.13 7.02
N LEU A 101 -2.63 7.95 7.12
CA LEU A 101 -1.26 7.49 6.91
C LEU A 101 -0.86 6.48 7.99
N LEU A 102 -0.27 5.35 7.60
CA LEU A 102 0.15 4.31 8.53
C LEU A 102 1.14 4.85 9.58
N SER A 103 2.05 5.74 9.16
CA SER A 103 2.99 6.41 10.08
C SER A 103 2.29 7.25 11.15
N ARG A 104 1.14 7.87 10.80
CA ARG A 104 0.34 8.66 11.74
C ARG A 104 -0.36 7.74 12.74
N LEU A 105 -0.99 6.66 12.28
CA LEU A 105 -1.56 5.64 13.17
C LEU A 105 -0.52 5.14 14.20
N VAL A 106 0.68 4.77 13.73
CA VAL A 106 1.76 4.28 14.60
C VAL A 106 2.16 5.34 15.63
N THR A 107 2.27 6.60 15.21
CA THR A 107 2.68 7.71 16.09
C THR A 107 1.61 8.03 17.13
N GLU A 108 0.34 8.09 16.74
CA GLU A 108 -0.78 8.37 17.66
C GLU A 108 -0.99 7.23 18.66
N ALA A 109 -0.91 5.97 18.22
CA ALA A 109 -0.96 4.82 19.12
C ALA A 109 0.18 4.85 20.16
N ALA A 110 1.41 5.12 19.73
CA ALA A 110 2.55 5.20 20.64
C ALA A 110 2.42 6.33 21.67
N ARG A 111 1.93 7.50 21.24
CA ARG A 111 1.64 8.64 22.14
C ARG A 111 0.58 8.31 23.18
N ALA A 112 -0.41 7.51 22.80
CA ALA A 112 -1.45 7.03 23.70
C ALA A 112 -0.98 5.88 24.63
N GLY A 113 0.29 5.45 24.56
CA GLY A 113 0.80 4.32 25.33
C GLY A 113 0.24 2.98 24.86
N LEU A 114 -0.06 2.86 23.56
CA LEU A 114 -0.58 1.64 22.95
C LEU A 114 0.46 0.99 22.02
N GLY A 115 0.90 -0.19 22.41
CA GLY A 115 1.82 -1.04 21.65
C GLY A 115 1.11 -2.04 20.74
N GLY A 116 1.89 -2.62 19.83
CA GLY A 116 1.46 -3.60 18.84
C GLY A 116 1.76 -3.14 17.42
N VAL A 117 1.68 -1.84 17.13
CA VAL A 117 1.86 -1.27 15.78
C VAL A 117 3.23 -0.61 15.55
N GLU A 118 4.07 -0.47 16.57
CA GLU A 118 5.36 0.22 16.49
C GLU A 118 6.34 -0.42 15.49
N HIS A 119 6.19 -1.72 15.23
CA HIS A 119 7.01 -2.46 14.27
C HIS A 119 6.71 -2.08 12.80
N LEU A 120 5.55 -1.47 12.55
CA LEU A 120 5.13 -0.98 11.24
C LEU A 120 5.80 0.36 10.87
N VAL A 121 6.55 0.98 11.79
CA VAL A 121 7.29 2.22 11.51
C VAL A 121 8.14 2.10 10.25
N GLY A 122 8.09 3.11 9.37
CA GLY A 122 8.81 3.13 8.10
C GLY A 122 8.19 2.30 6.97
N ILE A 123 7.07 1.61 7.20
CA ILE A 123 6.26 1.07 6.10
C ILE A 123 5.43 2.22 5.53
N PRO A 124 5.57 2.55 4.24
CA PRO A 124 4.81 3.63 3.64
C PRO A 124 3.39 3.23 3.27
N GLY A 125 2.49 4.19 3.39
CA GLY A 125 1.16 4.15 2.82
C GLY A 125 0.05 4.36 3.81
N THR A 126 -1.16 3.95 3.45
CA THR A 126 -2.36 4.18 4.25
C THR A 126 -2.74 2.96 5.07
N VAL A 127 -3.53 3.16 6.12
CA VAL A 127 -4.07 2.07 6.96
C VAL A 127 -4.87 1.08 6.11
N GLY A 128 -5.69 1.56 5.18
CA GLY A 128 -6.45 0.70 4.26
C GLY A 128 -5.55 -0.17 3.39
N GLY A 129 -4.53 0.42 2.77
CA GLY A 129 -3.55 -0.34 1.99
C GLY A 129 -2.78 -1.36 2.83
N ALA A 130 -2.42 -0.99 4.06
CA ALA A 130 -1.72 -1.87 4.99
C ALA A 130 -2.54 -3.08 5.39
N VAL A 131 -3.83 -2.90 5.70
CA VAL A 131 -4.72 -4.03 6.08
C VAL A 131 -5.03 -4.91 4.87
N VAL A 132 -5.32 -4.32 3.71
CA VAL A 132 -5.57 -5.09 2.48
C VAL A 132 -4.35 -5.93 2.08
N GLY A 133 -3.15 -5.37 2.22
CA GLY A 133 -1.88 -6.07 1.95
C GLY A 133 -1.38 -6.94 3.10
N ASN A 134 -2.02 -6.90 4.27
CA ASN A 134 -1.51 -7.44 5.53
C ASN A 134 -0.01 -7.08 5.76
N SER A 135 0.27 -5.78 5.78
CA SER A 135 1.61 -5.24 5.96
C SER A 135 2.18 -5.61 7.32
N GLY A 136 3.49 -5.88 7.35
CA GLY A 136 4.17 -6.27 8.58
C GLY A 136 5.60 -6.71 8.36
N GLY A 137 6.14 -7.49 9.28
CA GLY A 137 7.50 -8.00 9.22
C GLY A 137 7.74 -9.10 10.24
N ARG A 138 9.00 -9.27 10.66
CA ARG A 138 9.39 -10.35 11.58
C ARG A 138 8.70 -10.29 12.95
N GLN A 139 8.15 -9.14 13.33
CA GLN A 139 7.53 -8.89 14.64
C GLN A 139 6.01 -9.07 14.61
N GLY A 140 5.42 -9.39 13.47
CA GLY A 140 3.98 -9.51 13.28
C GLY A 140 3.50 -8.80 12.02
N ASP A 141 2.24 -9.05 11.66
CA ASP A 141 1.54 -8.35 10.59
C ASP A 141 0.29 -7.66 11.16
N ILE A 142 -0.12 -6.53 10.57
CA ILE A 142 -1.20 -5.69 11.07
C ILE A 142 -2.53 -6.45 11.23
N GLY A 143 -2.79 -7.46 10.39
CA GLY A 143 -4.00 -8.28 10.44
C GLY A 143 -4.19 -9.01 11.77
N GLN A 144 -3.12 -9.31 12.51
CA GLN A 144 -3.20 -9.93 13.85
C GLN A 144 -3.81 -9.00 14.90
N LEU A 145 -3.82 -7.71 14.63
CA LEU A 145 -4.36 -6.68 15.52
C LEU A 145 -5.77 -6.25 15.11
N VAL A 146 -6.26 -6.65 13.95
CA VAL A 146 -7.57 -6.23 13.42
C VAL A 146 -8.69 -6.95 14.16
N GLN A 147 -9.55 -6.18 14.83
CA GLN A 147 -10.75 -6.67 15.48
C GLN A 147 -11.97 -6.61 14.53
N SER A 148 -12.08 -5.53 13.77
CA SER A 148 -13.13 -5.36 12.76
C SER A 148 -12.74 -4.36 11.70
N ILE A 149 -13.38 -4.44 10.54
CA ILE A 149 -13.28 -3.41 9.49
C ILE A 149 -14.67 -2.97 9.07
N ARG A 150 -14.84 -1.65 8.86
CA ARG A 150 -15.99 -1.10 8.15
C ARG A 150 -15.64 -1.03 6.68
N VAL A 151 -16.49 -1.55 5.82
CA VAL A 151 -16.23 -1.70 4.38
C VAL A 151 -17.41 -1.17 3.57
N LEU A 152 -17.14 -0.77 2.33
CA LEU A 152 -18.10 -0.67 1.26
C LEU A 152 -17.98 -1.94 0.41
N ASP A 153 -19.04 -2.76 0.36
CA ASP A 153 -19.04 -3.98 -0.42
C ASP A 153 -19.20 -3.71 -1.93
N GLN A 154 -19.17 -4.78 -2.73
CA GLN A 154 -19.35 -4.70 -4.19
C GLN A 154 -20.75 -4.21 -4.59
N ASP A 155 -21.72 -4.32 -3.68
CA ASP A 155 -23.09 -3.83 -3.84
C ASP A 155 -23.28 -2.38 -3.37
N GLY A 156 -22.19 -1.68 -3.06
CA GLY A 156 -22.24 -0.30 -2.59
C GLY A 156 -22.91 -0.14 -1.22
N LYS A 157 -22.98 -1.21 -0.42
CA LYS A 157 -23.52 -1.18 0.94
C LYS A 157 -22.40 -1.12 1.95
N VAL A 158 -22.61 -0.33 2.99
CA VAL A 158 -21.70 -0.26 4.13
C VAL A 158 -21.97 -1.46 5.04
N ALA A 159 -20.93 -2.21 5.36
CA ALA A 159 -20.99 -3.35 6.26
C ALA A 159 -19.80 -3.36 7.22
N VAL A 160 -19.89 -4.18 8.27
CA VAL A 160 -18.79 -4.44 9.20
C VAL A 160 -18.43 -5.91 9.11
N ARG A 161 -17.16 -6.21 8.85
CA ARG A 161 -16.62 -7.59 8.86
C ARG A 161 -15.89 -7.83 10.18
N ARG A 162 -16.09 -9.00 10.80
CA ARG A 162 -15.46 -9.38 12.08
C ARG A 162 -15.07 -10.87 12.10
N GLY A 163 -14.20 -11.24 13.04
CA GLY A 163 -13.95 -12.64 13.37
C GLY A 163 -13.53 -13.49 12.16
N ASP A 164 -14.32 -14.52 11.86
CA ASP A 164 -14.09 -15.48 10.79
C ASP A 164 -14.32 -14.91 9.38
N GLU A 165 -15.01 -13.77 9.24
CA GLU A 165 -15.09 -13.04 7.97
C GLU A 165 -13.74 -12.41 7.56
N LEU A 166 -12.78 -12.32 8.49
CA LEU A 166 -11.48 -11.73 8.29
C LEU A 166 -10.36 -12.77 8.36
N SER A 167 -9.88 -13.19 7.19
CA SER A 167 -8.70 -14.05 7.10
C SER A 167 -7.47 -13.24 6.69
N PHE A 168 -6.36 -13.41 7.41
CA PHE A 168 -5.06 -12.80 7.08
C PHE A 168 -3.99 -13.89 6.92
N ALA A 169 -3.11 -13.70 5.93
CA ALA A 169 -1.96 -14.56 5.66
C ALA A 169 -0.77 -13.69 5.24
N TYR A 170 0.41 -14.31 5.08
CA TYR A 170 1.62 -13.56 4.69
C TYR A 170 1.38 -12.76 3.40
N ARG A 171 1.42 -11.43 3.53
CA ARG A 171 1.18 -10.45 2.46
C ARG A 171 -0.15 -10.62 1.70
N ARG A 172 -1.17 -11.13 2.40
CA ARG A 172 -2.50 -11.36 1.84
C ARG A 172 -3.57 -11.16 2.91
N SER A 173 -4.71 -10.59 2.51
CA SER A 173 -5.96 -10.63 3.26
C SER A 173 -7.05 -11.30 2.43
N GLY A 174 -8.10 -11.79 3.09
CA GLY A 174 -9.32 -12.31 2.46
C GLY A 174 -10.34 -11.22 2.12
N ILE A 175 -9.97 -9.94 2.23
CA ILE A 175 -10.87 -8.81 2.01
C ILE A 175 -11.13 -8.69 0.50
N GLN A 176 -12.39 -8.91 0.11
CA GLN A 176 -12.86 -8.82 -1.28
C GLN A 176 -13.79 -7.61 -1.51
N ASP A 177 -14.07 -6.85 -0.46
CA ASP A 177 -14.88 -5.63 -0.52
C ASP A 177 -14.23 -4.57 -1.41
N LEU A 178 -15.06 -3.67 -1.95
CA LEU A 178 -14.62 -2.62 -2.88
C LEU A 178 -13.65 -1.65 -2.19
N LEU A 179 -13.95 -1.27 -0.95
CA LEU A 179 -13.18 -0.31 -0.18
C LEU A 179 -13.28 -0.62 1.32
N VAL A 180 -12.13 -0.61 2.02
CA VAL A 180 -12.13 -0.49 3.48
C VAL A 180 -12.36 0.99 3.82
N LEU A 181 -13.33 1.29 4.67
CA LEU A 181 -13.65 2.65 5.14
C LEU A 181 -12.90 2.97 6.44
N SER A 182 -12.91 2.05 7.39
CA SER A 182 -12.16 2.17 8.65
C SER A 182 -11.75 0.80 9.17
N VAL A 183 -10.71 0.80 10.01
CA VAL A 183 -10.15 -0.39 10.65
C VAL A 183 -10.15 -0.15 12.15
N THR A 184 -10.64 -1.12 12.91
CA THR A 184 -10.57 -1.12 14.36
C THR A 184 -9.54 -2.15 14.81
N LEU A 185 -8.52 -1.68 15.51
CA LEU A 185 -7.41 -2.47 16.03
C LEU A 185 -7.55 -2.67 17.53
N GLN A 186 -7.26 -3.87 18.00
CA GLN A 186 -7.08 -4.18 19.41
C GLN A 186 -5.57 -4.14 19.73
N LEU A 187 -5.17 -3.13 20.50
CA LEU A 187 -3.78 -2.92 20.92
C LEU A 187 -3.60 -3.30 22.39
N GLN A 188 -2.39 -3.12 22.91
CA GLN A 188 -2.03 -3.40 24.30
C GLN A 188 -1.44 -2.16 24.96
N ARG A 189 -1.73 -1.95 26.25
CA ARG A 189 -1.06 -0.89 27.01
C ARG A 189 0.42 -1.19 27.15
N ASP A 190 1.24 -0.17 26.97
CA ASP A 190 2.69 -0.22 27.13
C ASP A 190 3.23 1.15 27.54
N ASP A 191 4.49 1.20 27.94
CA ASP A 191 5.18 2.44 28.28
C ASP A 191 5.49 3.25 27.01
N SER A 192 5.08 4.52 26.98
CA SER A 192 5.21 5.39 25.80
C SER A 192 6.67 5.74 25.47
N GLU A 193 7.55 5.81 26.46
CA GLU A 193 8.98 6.02 26.26
C GLU A 193 9.64 4.78 25.66
N GLU A 194 9.29 3.58 26.14
CA GLU A 194 9.71 2.31 25.57
C GLU A 194 9.25 2.17 24.12
N LEU A 195 7.97 2.43 23.84
CA LEU A 195 7.42 2.42 22.48
C LEU A 195 8.20 3.35 21.56
N THR A 196 8.46 4.57 22.02
CA THR A 196 9.26 5.55 21.26
C THR A 196 10.68 5.04 20.99
N ARG A 197 11.30 4.35 21.96
CA ARG A 197 12.64 3.76 21.80
C ARG A 197 12.63 2.62 20.78
N ARG A 198 11.65 1.72 20.84
CA ARG A 198 11.49 0.62 19.86
C ARG A 198 11.23 1.15 18.45
N MET A 199 10.37 2.17 18.31
CA MET A 199 10.12 2.85 17.04
C MET A 199 11.40 3.45 16.46
N ARG A 200 12.15 4.22 17.27
CA ARG A 200 13.43 4.82 16.82
C ARG A 200 14.42 3.77 16.38
N LYS A 201 14.60 2.69 17.16
CA LYS A 201 15.50 1.58 16.82
C LYS A 201 15.10 0.93 15.48
N ASN A 202 13.82 0.60 15.32
CA ASN A 202 13.30 -0.01 14.10
C ASN A 202 13.47 0.91 12.88
N TRP A 203 13.20 2.21 13.04
CA TRP A 203 13.37 3.19 11.97
C TRP A 203 14.82 3.37 11.55
N ILE A 204 15.76 3.48 12.51
CA ILE A 204 17.20 3.58 12.23
C ILE A 204 17.67 2.35 11.45
N MET A 205 17.27 1.15 11.87
CA MET A 205 17.63 -0.10 11.20
C MET A 205 17.09 -0.18 9.77
N LYS A 206 15.82 0.19 9.55
CA LYS A 206 15.26 0.20 8.19
C LYS A 206 15.94 1.25 7.33
N ARG A 207 16.20 2.44 7.86
CA ARG A 207 16.87 3.52 7.12
C ARG A 207 18.30 3.18 6.72
N SER A 208 19.03 2.40 7.52
CA SER A 208 20.40 1.97 7.18
C SER A 208 20.44 0.84 6.14
N THR A 209 19.38 0.02 6.06
CA THR A 209 19.34 -1.17 5.21
C THR A 209 18.48 -1.01 3.96
N GLN A 210 17.60 -0.01 3.89
CA GLN A 210 16.63 0.17 2.80
C GLN A 210 16.70 1.58 2.21
N PRO A 211 16.36 1.76 0.92
CA PRO A 211 16.34 3.07 0.25
C PRO A 211 15.12 3.93 0.66
N LEU A 212 14.80 4.03 1.95
CA LEU A 212 13.59 4.75 2.42
C LEU A 212 13.59 6.25 2.13
N ALA A 213 14.77 6.85 1.89
CA ALA A 213 14.88 8.26 1.53
C ALA A 213 14.54 8.50 0.05
N ASP A 214 14.61 7.45 -0.78
CA ASP A 214 14.35 7.54 -2.19
C ASP A 214 12.82 7.39 -2.38
N GLN A 215 12.14 8.50 -2.70
CA GLN A 215 10.70 8.50 -3.02
C GLN A 215 10.38 7.82 -4.37
N SER A 216 11.28 6.97 -4.84
CA SER A 216 11.30 6.28 -6.12
C SER A 216 11.61 4.79 -5.95
N ALA A 217 11.31 4.21 -4.78
CA ALA A 217 11.69 2.84 -4.41
C ALA A 217 10.49 1.97 -4.00
N GLY A 218 10.48 0.71 -4.44
CA GLY A 218 9.46 -0.29 -4.08
C GLY A 218 10.06 -1.65 -3.73
N CYS A 219 9.53 -2.32 -2.70
CA CYS A 219 9.86 -3.71 -2.38
C CYS A 219 9.10 -4.63 -3.33
N ILE A 220 9.82 -5.36 -4.18
CA ILE A 220 9.22 -5.93 -5.39
C ILE A 220 8.65 -7.31 -5.17
N PHE A 221 9.39 -8.19 -4.49
CA PHE A 221 9.06 -9.59 -4.36
C PHE A 221 8.73 -9.98 -2.93
N ARG A 222 7.79 -10.90 -2.78
CA ARG A 222 7.56 -11.60 -1.52
C ARG A 222 8.74 -12.50 -1.23
N ASN A 223 8.98 -12.75 0.06
CA ASN A 223 9.98 -13.75 0.44
C ASN A 223 9.45 -15.17 0.18
N PRO A 224 10.18 -16.01 -0.57
CA PRO A 224 9.87 -17.44 -0.67
C PRO A 224 9.95 -18.11 0.70
N ARG A 225 9.29 -19.26 0.87
CA ARG A 225 9.21 -19.94 2.16
C ARG A 225 10.61 -20.24 2.73
N GLY A 226 10.89 -19.64 3.89
CA GLY A 226 12.16 -19.83 4.62
C GLY A 226 13.37 -19.11 4.02
N LEU A 227 13.20 -18.34 2.95
CA LEU A 227 14.28 -17.65 2.24
C LEU A 227 14.01 -16.15 2.15
N SER A 228 15.03 -15.37 1.81
CA SER A 228 14.89 -13.94 1.54
C SER A 228 15.03 -13.68 0.04
N ALA A 229 14.03 -13.05 -0.57
CA ALA A 229 14.12 -12.62 -1.97
C ALA A 229 15.32 -11.69 -2.16
N GLY A 230 15.52 -10.72 -1.26
CA GLY A 230 16.69 -9.83 -1.29
C GLY A 230 18.01 -10.58 -1.27
N ALA A 231 18.16 -11.61 -0.43
CA ALA A 231 19.39 -12.41 -0.39
C ALA A 231 19.62 -13.20 -1.68
N LEU A 232 18.57 -13.80 -2.25
CA LEU A 232 18.67 -14.53 -3.53
C LEU A 232 19.08 -13.61 -4.68
N ILE A 233 18.52 -12.41 -4.75
CA ILE A 233 18.83 -11.41 -5.77
C ILE A 233 20.27 -10.90 -5.60
N GLU A 234 20.68 -10.60 -4.36
CA GLU A 234 22.04 -10.17 -4.05
C GLU A 234 23.09 -11.24 -4.39
N GLN A 235 22.87 -12.49 -3.98
CA GLN A 235 23.75 -13.61 -4.29
C GLN A 235 23.75 -13.96 -5.78
N SER A 236 22.75 -13.54 -6.55
CA SER A 236 22.74 -13.59 -8.01
C SER A 236 23.60 -12.50 -8.66
N GLY A 237 24.20 -11.59 -7.88
CA GLY A 237 25.03 -10.50 -8.39
C GLY A 237 24.21 -9.39 -9.05
N LEU A 238 22.91 -9.26 -8.71
CA LEU A 238 22.00 -8.33 -9.38
C LEU A 238 21.88 -6.96 -8.71
N LYS A 239 22.59 -6.68 -7.61
CA LYS A 239 22.68 -5.30 -7.09
C LYS A 239 23.23 -4.37 -8.17
N ASN A 240 22.65 -3.18 -8.30
CA ASN A 240 22.94 -2.22 -9.37
C ASN A 240 22.64 -2.68 -10.80
N ALA A 241 22.06 -3.88 -11.01
CA ALA A 241 21.57 -4.25 -12.34
C ALA A 241 20.47 -3.26 -12.77
N ALA A 242 20.55 -2.77 -14.00
CA ALA A 242 19.64 -1.78 -14.53
C ALA A 242 19.02 -2.23 -15.86
N VAL A 243 17.83 -1.71 -16.12
CA VAL A 243 17.15 -1.69 -17.41
C VAL A 243 16.57 -0.29 -17.57
N GLY A 244 16.92 0.40 -18.67
CA GLY A 244 16.56 1.80 -18.86
C GLY A 244 16.94 2.66 -17.64
N LYS A 245 15.94 3.31 -17.04
CA LYS A 245 16.09 4.16 -15.84
C LYS A 245 15.60 3.50 -14.54
N ALA A 246 15.39 2.19 -14.55
CA ALA A 246 15.14 1.40 -13.36
C ALA A 246 16.39 0.60 -12.98
N ARG A 247 16.72 0.56 -11.69
CA ARG A 247 17.86 -0.21 -11.18
C ARG A 247 17.54 -0.93 -9.88
N VAL A 248 18.19 -2.08 -9.66
CA VAL A 248 18.19 -2.74 -8.35
C VAL A 248 19.00 -1.91 -7.36
N SER A 249 18.41 -1.59 -6.21
CA SER A 249 19.06 -0.81 -5.18
C SER A 249 20.34 -1.47 -4.68
N GLU A 250 21.42 -0.70 -4.60
CA GLU A 250 22.66 -1.12 -3.94
C GLU A 250 22.45 -1.45 -2.45
N ARG A 251 21.57 -0.68 -1.79
CA ARG A 251 21.29 -0.82 -0.35
C ARG A 251 20.53 -2.12 -0.04
N HIS A 252 19.52 -2.44 -0.86
CA HIS A 252 18.70 -3.63 -0.66
C HIS A 252 18.26 -4.24 -1.99
N ALA A 253 18.72 -5.46 -2.30
CA ALA A 253 18.51 -6.07 -3.61
C ALA A 253 17.04 -6.40 -3.95
N ASN A 254 16.14 -6.47 -2.95
CA ASN A 254 14.70 -6.60 -3.20
C ASN A 254 13.97 -5.28 -3.53
N PHE A 255 14.70 -4.16 -3.61
CA PHE A 255 14.13 -2.87 -3.98
C PHE A 255 14.59 -2.48 -5.37
N ILE A 256 13.65 -2.05 -6.22
CA ILE A 256 13.95 -1.31 -7.44
C ILE A 256 13.82 0.17 -7.13
N VAL A 257 14.79 0.95 -7.62
CA VAL A 257 14.81 2.41 -7.59
C VAL A 257 14.67 2.92 -9.02
N THR A 258 13.83 3.93 -9.22
CA THR A 258 13.68 4.59 -10.51
C THR A 258 14.33 5.97 -10.51
N GLU A 259 14.84 6.38 -11.67
CA GLU A 259 15.37 7.71 -11.93
C GLU A 259 14.36 8.59 -12.68
N PRO A 260 14.52 9.93 -12.66
CA PRO A 260 13.63 10.82 -13.39
C PRO A 260 13.47 10.44 -14.87
N GLY A 261 12.22 10.23 -15.28
CA GLY A 261 11.85 9.82 -16.63
C GLY A 261 11.93 8.31 -16.89
N ALA A 262 12.04 7.48 -15.85
CA ALA A 262 11.78 6.05 -15.97
C ALA A 262 10.34 5.77 -16.43
N VAL A 263 10.17 4.64 -17.11
CA VAL A 263 8.87 4.14 -17.56
C VAL A 263 8.56 2.81 -16.87
N ALA A 264 7.30 2.42 -16.81
CA ALA A 264 6.89 1.17 -16.17
C ALA A 264 7.52 -0.05 -16.85
N THR A 265 7.66 0.01 -18.18
CA THR A 265 8.32 -1.02 -18.99
C THR A 265 9.76 -1.32 -18.52
N ASP A 266 10.52 -0.31 -18.08
CA ASP A 266 11.88 -0.50 -17.53
C ASP A 266 11.84 -1.37 -16.27
N VAL A 267 10.87 -1.09 -15.39
CA VAL A 267 10.66 -1.84 -14.14
C VAL A 267 10.21 -3.27 -14.43
N GLU A 268 9.25 -3.47 -15.34
CA GLU A 268 8.77 -4.81 -15.72
C GLU A 268 9.88 -5.67 -16.33
N GLN A 269 10.70 -5.10 -17.23
CA GLN A 269 11.83 -5.82 -17.82
C GLN A 269 12.90 -6.16 -16.76
N LEU A 270 13.16 -5.26 -15.81
CA LEU A 270 14.08 -5.55 -14.72
C LEU A 270 13.54 -6.63 -13.78
N ILE A 271 12.23 -6.62 -13.50
CA ILE A 271 11.54 -7.68 -12.74
C ILE A 271 11.73 -9.04 -13.41
N GLU A 272 11.47 -9.14 -14.72
CA GLU A 272 11.59 -10.40 -15.44
C GLU A 272 13.03 -10.89 -15.53
N ARG A 273 14.01 -9.98 -15.67
CA ARG A 273 15.43 -10.32 -15.57
C ARG A 273 15.76 -10.92 -14.20
N ILE A 274 15.26 -10.34 -13.12
CA ILE A 274 15.48 -10.82 -11.75
C ILE A 274 14.85 -12.22 -11.57
N ARG A 275 13.58 -12.38 -11.94
CA ARG A 275 12.86 -13.67 -11.84
C ARG A 275 13.59 -14.76 -12.63
N THR A 276 13.94 -14.50 -13.88
CA THR A 276 14.66 -15.44 -14.75
C THR A 276 15.98 -15.87 -14.13
N THR A 277 16.78 -14.91 -13.65
CA THR A 277 18.10 -15.21 -13.07
C THR A 277 17.98 -16.05 -11.79
N VAL A 278 17.05 -15.70 -10.90
CA VAL A 278 16.84 -16.43 -9.63
C VAL A 278 16.28 -17.83 -9.90
N ALA A 279 15.34 -17.97 -10.84
CA ALA A 279 14.79 -19.26 -11.25
C ALA A 279 15.87 -20.17 -11.84
N GLN A 280 16.75 -19.66 -12.72
CA GLN A 280 17.84 -20.43 -13.30
C GLN A 280 18.88 -20.87 -12.27
N LYS A 281 19.20 -20.02 -11.29
CA LYS A 281 20.27 -20.28 -10.32
C LYS A 281 19.82 -21.13 -9.14
N TYR A 282 18.57 -20.98 -8.70
CA TYR A 282 18.06 -21.60 -7.47
C TYR A 282 16.84 -22.47 -7.67
N SER A 283 16.28 -22.54 -8.89
CA SER A 283 15.01 -23.23 -9.18
C SER A 283 13.86 -22.71 -8.30
N ILE A 284 13.85 -21.40 -8.06
CA ILE A 284 12.83 -20.70 -7.26
C ILE A 284 12.18 -19.61 -8.12
N ASP A 285 10.87 -19.66 -8.23
CA ASP A 285 10.07 -18.59 -8.81
C ASP A 285 9.75 -17.53 -7.75
N LEU A 286 10.12 -16.28 -8.02
CA LEU A 286 9.77 -15.16 -7.16
C LEU A 286 8.38 -14.61 -7.53
N ASP A 287 7.53 -14.49 -6.50
CA ASP A 287 6.22 -13.86 -6.59
C ASP A 287 6.29 -12.37 -6.29
N LEU A 288 5.52 -11.57 -7.04
CA LEU A 288 5.41 -10.13 -6.79
C LEU A 288 4.66 -9.83 -5.48
N GLU A 289 5.19 -8.86 -4.74
CA GLU A 289 4.53 -8.20 -3.61
C GLU A 289 3.74 -6.97 -4.08
N ILE A 290 4.27 -6.25 -5.06
CA ILE A 290 3.60 -5.11 -5.70
C ILE A 290 2.36 -5.54 -6.49
N ARG A 291 1.40 -4.62 -6.60
CA ARG A 291 0.28 -4.75 -7.53
C ARG A 291 0.66 -4.12 -8.85
N VAL A 292 0.25 -4.75 -9.95
CA VAL A 292 0.40 -4.21 -11.30
C VAL A 292 -0.97 -3.79 -11.80
N TRP A 293 -1.10 -2.53 -12.20
CA TRP A 293 -2.27 -2.00 -12.91
C TRP A 293 -1.92 -1.88 -14.39
#